data_AF-A0A358A3Y9-F1
#
_entry.id   AF-A0A358A3Y9-F1
#
_cell.length_a   1.000
_cell.length_b   1.000
_cell.length_c   1.000
_cell.angle_alpha   90.00
_cell.angle_beta   90.00
_cell.angle_gamma   90.00
#
_symmetry.space_group_name_H-M   'P 1'
#
loop_
_entity.id
_entity.type
_entity.pdbx_description
1 polymer ?
#
loop_
_entity_poly.entity_id
_entity_poly.type
_entity_poly.pdbx_seq_one_letter_code
_entity_poly.pdbx_strand_id
1 'polypeptide(L)'
;MPFDDETQAPEETGGDVRWSTTKIGDLAADAGIGRIHVLAWRDLDDVEAGGSELHASAVAARWAAAGIEVVMRTSHAAGSPPRARRDGYEVVRHAGRYLIFPRAVAAELLGRHGRRDALVEIWNGVPFLSPLWARGRRATWLHHVHEDMWPMVLPPKLARAGQLLERRIAPPFYRRTPIVT
;
A
#
# COMPACT_ATOMS: atom_id res chain seq x y z
N MET A 1 32.85 -56.06 1.59
CA MET A 1 32.74 -54.61 1.80
C MET A 1 31.38 -54.18 1.22
N PRO A 2 30.30 -54.19 2.02
CA PRO A 2 29.06 -53.53 1.65
C PRO A 2 29.20 -52.01 1.86
N PHE A 3 28.62 -51.23 0.96
CA PHE A 3 28.55 -49.77 1.04
C PHE A 3 27.44 -49.40 2.03
N ASP A 4 27.77 -48.61 3.05
CA ASP A 4 26.80 -48.06 4.00
C ASP A 4 25.89 -47.05 3.29
N ASP A 5 24.59 -47.35 3.32
CA ASP A 5 23.50 -46.50 2.88
C ASP A 5 23.09 -45.56 4.02
N GLU A 6 23.86 -44.49 4.21
CA GLU A 6 23.45 -43.33 5.02
C GLU A 6 23.59 -42.08 4.16
N THR A 7 22.72 -41.93 3.16
CA THR A 7 22.40 -40.61 2.63
C THR A 7 21.16 -40.09 3.35
N GLN A 8 21.36 -39.61 4.57
CA GLN A 8 20.34 -38.82 5.26
C GLN A 8 20.10 -37.56 4.40
N ALA A 9 18.86 -37.41 3.91
CA ALA A 9 18.46 -36.19 3.20
C ALA A 9 18.75 -34.97 4.10
N PRO A 10 19.26 -33.86 3.54
CA PRO A 10 19.48 -32.66 4.34
C PRO A 10 18.13 -32.22 4.93
N GLU A 11 18.09 -32.06 6.25
CA GLU A 11 16.98 -31.39 6.93
C GLU A 11 16.75 -30.03 6.27
N GLU A 12 15.60 -29.85 5.64
CA GLU A 12 15.13 -28.55 5.17
C GLU A 12 14.87 -27.64 6.38
N THR A 13 15.95 -27.06 6.92
CA THR A 13 15.90 -25.94 7.86
C THR A 13 15.69 -24.65 7.06
N GLY A 14 14.53 -24.56 6.43
CA GLY A 14 14.09 -23.40 5.67
C GLY A 14 12.62 -23.16 5.95
N GLY A 15 12.28 -22.78 7.19
CA GLY A 15 10.92 -22.38 7.53
C GLY A 15 10.50 -21.19 6.68
N ASP A 16 9.71 -21.47 5.65
CA ASP A 16 8.98 -20.46 4.88
C ASP A 16 8.16 -19.65 5.88
N VAL A 17 8.60 -18.43 6.23
CA VAL A 17 7.96 -17.61 7.27
C VAL A 17 6.69 -17.00 6.69
N ARG A 18 5.73 -17.86 6.34
CA ARG A 18 4.36 -17.46 6.08
C ARG A 18 3.71 -17.17 7.43
N TRP A 19 3.66 -15.89 7.79
CA TRP A 19 2.99 -15.43 9.00
C TRP A 19 1.52 -15.90 8.96
N SER A 20 1.10 -16.64 9.99
CA SER A 20 -0.31 -17.00 10.15
C SER A 20 -1.15 -15.74 10.42
N THR A 21 -2.43 -15.77 10.09
CA THR A 21 -3.37 -14.68 10.38
C THR A 21 -3.40 -14.33 11.86
N THR A 22 -3.34 -15.33 12.74
CA THR A 22 -3.21 -15.15 14.20
C THR A 22 -1.99 -14.31 14.55
N LYS A 23 -0.81 -14.68 14.03
CA LYS A 23 0.43 -13.98 14.33
C LYS A 23 0.42 -12.53 13.83
N ILE A 24 -0.22 -12.26 12.69
CA ILE A 24 -0.43 -10.89 12.18
C ILE A 24 -1.35 -10.11 13.14
N GLY A 25 -2.44 -10.72 13.59
CA GLY A 25 -3.38 -10.12 14.53
C GLY A 25 -2.73 -9.76 15.86
N ASP A 26 -1.94 -10.68 16.43
CA ASP A 26 -1.22 -10.46 17.70
C ASP A 26 -0.25 -9.28 17.58
N LEU A 27 0.57 -9.25 16.52
CA LEU A 27 1.48 -8.13 16.25
C LEU A 27 0.75 -6.79 16.08
N ALA A 28 -0.40 -6.81 15.41
CA ALA A 28 -1.22 -5.61 15.22
C ALA A 28 -1.82 -5.14 16.54
N ALA A 29 -2.30 -6.04 17.38
CA ALA A 29 -2.83 -5.76 18.72
C ALA A 29 -1.75 -5.18 19.65
N ASP A 30 -0.57 -5.79 19.69
CA ASP A 30 0.59 -5.29 20.46
C ASP A 30 1.02 -3.89 19.99
N ALA A 31 0.89 -3.64 18.68
CA ALA A 31 1.13 -2.34 18.09
C ALA A 31 -0.03 -1.35 18.29
N GLY A 32 -1.18 -1.75 18.83
CA GLY A 32 -2.38 -0.92 18.93
C GLY A 32 -2.94 -0.49 17.58
N ILE A 33 -2.86 -1.37 16.57
CA ILE A 33 -3.34 -1.14 15.21
C ILE A 33 -4.57 -2.02 14.98
N GLY A 34 -5.76 -1.42 15.06
CA GLY A 34 -7.03 -2.07 14.70
C GLY A 34 -7.54 -1.64 13.33
N ARG A 35 -7.12 -0.47 12.83
CA ARG A 35 -7.56 0.07 11.54
C ARG A 35 -6.43 0.69 10.71
N ILE A 36 -6.35 0.29 9.45
CA ILE A 36 -5.36 0.76 8.48
C ILE A 36 -6.06 1.41 7.29
N HIS A 37 -5.63 2.61 6.92
CA HIS A 37 -5.96 3.17 5.61
C HIS A 37 -4.81 2.90 4.64
N VAL A 38 -5.15 2.47 3.43
CA VAL A 38 -4.21 2.23 2.34
C VAL A 38 -4.51 3.20 1.21
N LEU A 39 -3.51 3.95 0.76
CA LEU A 39 -3.60 4.81 -0.43
C LEU A 39 -2.93 4.10 -1.59
N ALA A 40 -3.71 3.77 -2.61
CA ALA A 40 -3.21 3.13 -3.82
C ALA A 40 -3.67 3.93 -5.04
N TRP A 41 -2.89 3.84 -6.12
CA TRP A 41 -3.20 4.58 -7.34
C TRP A 41 -4.48 4.04 -7.99
N ARG A 42 -4.54 2.72 -8.20
CA ARG A 42 -5.59 2.01 -8.94
C ARG A 42 -6.18 0.89 -8.07
N ASP A 43 -7.43 0.52 -8.37
CA ASP A 43 -8.09 -0.65 -7.78
C ASP A 43 -7.85 -1.92 -8.61
N LEU A 44 -7.99 -3.09 -7.97
CA LEU A 44 -7.92 -4.40 -8.63
C LEU A 44 -9.01 -4.62 -9.69
N ASP A 45 -10.20 -4.00 -9.57
CA ASP A 45 -11.25 -4.14 -10.60
C ASP A 45 -11.05 -3.19 -11.80
N ASP A 46 -10.00 -2.36 -11.80
CA ASP A 46 -9.67 -1.56 -12.99
C ASP A 46 -9.13 -2.49 -14.09
N VAL A 47 -9.54 -2.23 -15.34
CA VAL A 47 -9.13 -3.03 -16.50
C VAL A 47 -7.62 -3.03 -16.73
N GLU A 48 -6.91 -2.04 -16.21
CA GLU A 48 -5.45 -1.95 -16.24
C GLU A 48 -4.77 -2.41 -14.94
N ALA A 49 -5.50 -3.08 -14.03
CA ALA A 49 -4.90 -3.66 -12.85
C ALA A 49 -3.86 -4.73 -13.21
N GLY A 50 -2.76 -4.77 -12.47
CA GLY A 50 -1.68 -5.72 -12.67
C GLY A 50 -1.19 -6.32 -11.35
N GLY A 51 0.08 -6.75 -11.35
CA GLY A 51 0.69 -7.42 -10.20
C GLY A 51 0.69 -6.57 -8.92
N SER A 52 0.81 -5.24 -9.04
CA SER A 52 0.81 -4.34 -7.87
C SER A 52 -0.56 -4.29 -7.19
N GLU A 53 -1.63 -4.14 -7.96
CA GLU A 53 -3.00 -4.12 -7.45
C GLU A 53 -3.38 -5.49 -6.87
N LEU A 54 -2.94 -6.59 -7.50
CA LEU A 54 -3.14 -7.95 -6.99
C LEU A 54 -2.41 -8.16 -5.66
N HIS A 55 -1.16 -7.73 -5.57
CA HIS A 55 -0.36 -7.84 -4.35
C HIS A 55 -0.97 -7.00 -3.22
N ALA A 56 -1.38 -5.77 -3.51
CA ALA A 56 -2.06 -4.89 -2.56
C ALA A 56 -3.36 -5.51 -2.04
N SER A 57 -4.16 -6.08 -2.93
CA SER A 57 -5.40 -6.77 -2.55
C SER A 57 -5.11 -8.00 -1.68
N ALA A 58 -4.12 -8.81 -2.04
CA ALA A 58 -3.75 -10.01 -1.28
C ALA A 58 -3.20 -9.68 0.12
N VAL A 59 -2.47 -8.57 0.28
CA VAL A 59 -2.02 -8.10 1.61
C VAL A 59 -3.19 -7.57 2.42
N ALA A 60 -4.06 -6.74 1.83
CA ALA A 60 -5.25 -6.21 2.49
C ALA A 60 -6.19 -7.32 2.95
N ALA A 61 -6.39 -8.36 2.14
CA ALA A 61 -7.18 -9.53 2.50
C ALA A 61 -6.58 -10.29 3.70
N ARG A 62 -5.25 -10.44 3.77
CA ARG A 62 -4.58 -11.08 4.91
C ARG A 62 -4.71 -10.25 6.20
N TRP A 63 -4.61 -8.93 6.12
CA TRP A 63 -4.85 -8.04 7.26
C TRP A 63 -6.30 -8.09 7.72
N ALA A 64 -7.26 -8.06 6.80
CA ALA A 64 -8.67 -8.19 7.13
C ALA A 64 -8.98 -9.54 7.78
N ALA A 65 -8.42 -10.63 7.26
CA ALA A 65 -8.55 -11.96 7.86
C ALA A 65 -7.89 -12.08 9.25
N ALA A 66 -6.91 -11.21 9.56
CA ALA A 66 -6.31 -11.09 10.88
C ALA A 66 -7.11 -10.17 11.83
N GLY A 67 -8.29 -9.68 11.41
CA GLY A 67 -9.17 -8.84 12.23
C GLY A 67 -8.89 -7.33 12.13
N ILE A 68 -7.97 -6.90 11.27
CA ILE A 68 -7.65 -5.48 11.06
C ILE A 68 -8.66 -4.88 10.09
N GLU A 69 -9.31 -3.78 10.46
CA GLU A 69 -10.17 -3.05 9.55
C GLU A 69 -9.34 -2.30 8.50
N VAL A 70 -9.47 -2.66 7.23
CA VAL A 70 -8.70 -2.07 6.14
C VAL A 70 -9.62 -1.27 5.23
N VAL A 71 -9.27 0.00 4.99
CA VAL A 71 -9.89 0.86 3.98
C VAL A 71 -8.86 1.24 2.92
N MET A 72 -9.05 0.73 1.71
CA MET A 72 -8.19 1.01 0.57
C MET A 72 -8.83 2.07 -0.34
N ARG A 73 -8.17 3.22 -0.46
CA ARG A 73 -8.61 4.31 -1.33
C ARG A 73 -7.86 4.28 -2.66
N THR A 74 -8.61 4.31 -3.75
CA THR A 74 -8.10 4.16 -5.12
C THR A 74 -8.78 5.13 -6.09
N SER A 75 -8.26 5.24 -7.32
CA SER A 75 -8.97 5.91 -8.40
C SER A 75 -10.26 5.16 -8.79
N HIS A 76 -11.13 5.84 -9.53
CA HIS A 76 -12.30 5.23 -10.16
C HIS A 76 -11.89 4.07 -11.08
N ALA A 77 -12.67 2.99 -11.05
CA ALA A 77 -12.58 1.86 -11.96
C ALA A 77 -13.90 1.74 -12.72
N ALA A 78 -13.84 1.68 -14.05
CA ALA A 78 -15.03 1.66 -14.90
C ALA A 78 -15.89 0.42 -14.59
N GLY A 79 -17.22 0.60 -14.52
CA GLY A 79 -18.15 -0.48 -14.20
C GLY A 79 -18.19 -0.91 -12.73
N SER A 80 -17.35 -0.32 -11.87
CA SER A 80 -17.29 -0.65 -10.44
C SER A 80 -17.98 0.41 -9.57
N PRO A 81 -18.66 0.01 -8.48
CA PRO A 81 -19.29 0.97 -7.58
C PRO A 81 -18.23 1.80 -6.82
N PRO A 82 -18.56 3.05 -6.39
CA PRO A 82 -17.65 3.91 -5.64
C PRO A 82 -17.17 3.32 -4.31
N ARG A 83 -17.92 2.40 -3.72
CA ARG A 83 -17.54 1.63 -2.53
C ARG A 83 -17.86 0.17 -2.74
N ALA A 84 -16.99 -0.71 -2.28
CA ALA A 84 -17.21 -2.15 -2.27
C ALA A 84 -16.50 -2.79 -1.08
N ARG A 85 -16.93 -3.99 -0.69
CA ARG A 85 -16.12 -4.88 0.14
C ARG A 85 -15.52 -5.96 -0.75
N ARG A 86 -14.23 -6.24 -0.54
CA ARG A 86 -13.49 -7.33 -1.19
C ARG A 86 -12.70 -8.06 -0.13
N ASP A 87 -12.82 -9.38 -0.05
CA ASP A 87 -12.01 -10.24 0.83
C ASP A 87 -11.81 -9.69 2.27
N GLY A 88 -12.89 -9.14 2.85
CA GLY A 88 -12.89 -8.58 4.21
C GLY A 88 -12.54 -7.08 4.33
N TYR A 89 -11.90 -6.46 3.33
CA TYR A 89 -11.54 -5.03 3.35
C TYR A 89 -12.52 -4.15 2.55
N GLU A 90 -12.55 -2.85 2.86
CA GLU A 90 -13.32 -1.85 2.11
C GLU A 90 -12.45 -1.21 1.03
N VAL A 91 -13.01 -1.07 -0.18
CA VAL A 91 -12.43 -0.28 -1.27
C VAL A 91 -13.26 0.97 -1.46
N VAL A 92 -12.63 2.14 -1.47
CA VAL A 92 -13.25 3.42 -1.79
C VAL A 92 -12.63 4.01 -3.05
N ARG A 93 -13.37 3.91 -4.15
CA ARG A 93 -12.98 4.39 -5.49
C ARG A 93 -13.47 5.81 -5.68
N HIS A 94 -12.57 6.77 -5.81
CA HIS A 94 -12.97 8.16 -6.03
C HIS A 94 -11.92 8.94 -6.82
N ALA A 95 -12.39 9.85 -7.69
CA ALA A 95 -11.58 10.64 -8.61
C ALA A 95 -10.95 9.83 -9.75
N GLY A 96 -10.62 10.52 -10.85
CA GLY A 96 -9.87 9.90 -11.96
C GLY A 96 -8.41 9.64 -11.59
N ARG A 97 -7.71 8.90 -12.47
CA ARG A 97 -6.33 8.42 -12.29
C ARG A 97 -5.32 9.49 -11.85
N TYR A 98 -5.53 10.76 -12.18
CA TYR A 98 -4.62 11.82 -11.74
C TYR A 98 -5.09 12.58 -10.50
N LEU A 99 -6.41 12.78 -10.37
CA LEU A 99 -6.97 13.56 -9.26
C LEU A 99 -7.04 12.76 -7.96
N ILE A 100 -6.75 11.46 -7.99
CA ILE A 100 -6.67 10.61 -6.81
C ILE A 100 -5.63 11.10 -5.81
N PHE A 101 -4.44 11.53 -6.23
CA PHE A 101 -3.39 11.99 -5.32
C PHE A 101 -3.84 13.14 -4.42
N PRO A 102 -4.21 14.33 -4.94
CA PRO A 102 -4.66 15.43 -4.09
C PRO A 102 -5.99 15.12 -3.38
N ARG A 103 -6.90 14.33 -3.98
CA ARG A 103 -8.19 14.01 -3.37
C ARG A 103 -8.14 12.92 -2.31
N ALA A 104 -7.11 12.08 -2.31
CA ALA A 104 -6.84 11.16 -1.22
C ALA A 104 -6.33 11.90 0.00
N VAL A 105 -5.34 12.77 -0.18
CA VAL A 105 -4.82 13.64 0.88
C VAL A 105 -5.95 14.48 1.50
N ALA A 106 -6.75 15.15 0.67
CA ALA A 106 -7.86 15.95 1.18
C ALA A 106 -8.91 15.11 1.94
N ALA A 107 -9.21 13.89 1.48
CA ALA A 107 -10.17 13.02 2.16
C ALA A 107 -9.66 12.54 3.52
N GLU A 108 -8.36 12.23 3.63
CA GLU A 108 -7.71 11.87 4.89
C GLU A 108 -7.69 13.05 5.87
N LEU A 109 -7.31 14.24 5.42
CA LEU A 109 -7.28 15.44 6.26
C LEU A 109 -8.67 15.85 6.76
N LEU A 110 -9.71 15.57 5.97
CA LEU A 110 -11.11 15.81 6.34
C LEU A 110 -11.75 14.64 7.11
N GLY A 111 -11.02 13.56 7.38
CA GLY A 111 -11.52 12.41 8.14
C GLY A 111 -12.66 11.65 7.46
N ARG A 112 -12.76 11.71 6.12
CA ARG A 112 -13.91 11.17 5.35
C ARG A 112 -14.10 9.65 5.45
N HIS A 113 -13.05 8.94 5.89
CA HIS A 113 -13.08 7.48 6.05
C HIS A 113 -13.00 7.07 7.52
N GLY A 114 -13.21 8.00 8.46
CA GLY A 114 -13.07 7.73 9.89
C GLY A 114 -11.62 7.85 10.38
N ARG A 115 -11.41 7.47 11.65
CA ARG A 115 -10.08 7.46 12.28
C ARG A 115 -9.31 6.23 11.82
N ARG A 116 -7.99 6.34 11.72
CA ARG A 116 -7.07 5.23 11.46
C ARG A 116 -5.97 5.19 12.52
N ASP A 117 -5.40 4.02 12.72
CA ASP A 117 -4.24 3.83 13.60
C ASP A 117 -2.93 3.88 12.80
N ALA A 118 -2.97 3.43 11.54
CA ALA A 118 -1.83 3.47 10.62
C ALA A 118 -2.26 3.83 9.19
N LEU A 119 -1.31 4.40 8.43
CA LEU A 119 -1.44 4.66 6.99
C LEU A 119 -0.36 3.93 6.21
N VAL A 120 -0.77 3.29 5.13
CA VAL A 120 0.14 2.73 4.13
C VAL A 120 -0.09 3.49 2.83
N GLU A 121 0.98 4.08 2.28
CA GLU A 121 0.92 4.59 0.91
C GLU A 121 1.63 3.61 -0.03
N ILE A 122 1.00 3.29 -1.16
CA ILE A 122 1.60 2.50 -2.22
C ILE A 122 2.21 3.46 -3.24
N TRP A 123 3.54 3.38 -3.39
CA TRP A 123 4.30 4.19 -4.30
C TRP A 123 4.51 3.44 -5.62
N ASN A 124 3.68 3.82 -6.59
CA ASN A 124 3.65 3.28 -7.96
C ASN A 124 4.15 4.32 -8.98
N GLY A 125 5.26 5.00 -8.69
CA GLY A 125 5.79 6.11 -9.51
C GLY A 125 5.58 7.49 -8.85
N VAL A 126 4.34 7.89 -8.57
CA VAL A 126 4.05 9.15 -7.84
C VAL A 126 3.71 8.85 -6.37
N PRO A 127 4.37 9.50 -5.40
CA PRO A 127 4.04 9.35 -3.99
C PRO A 127 2.80 10.17 -3.60
N PHE A 128 2.06 9.72 -2.59
CA PHE A 128 1.02 10.55 -1.96
C PHE A 128 1.62 11.58 -1.00
N LEU A 129 2.95 11.56 -0.81
CA LEU A 129 3.70 12.45 0.06
C LEU A 129 3.22 12.38 1.51
N SER A 130 2.82 11.18 1.96
CA SER A 130 2.29 10.98 3.31
C SER A 130 3.17 11.54 4.44
N PRO A 131 4.52 11.56 4.36
CA PRO A 131 5.34 12.18 5.40
C PRO A 131 5.11 13.69 5.62
N LEU A 132 4.51 14.40 4.65
CA LEU A 132 4.30 15.84 4.73
C LEU A 132 2.99 16.22 5.44
N TRP A 133 2.01 15.34 5.46
CA TRP A 133 0.65 15.68 5.91
C TRP A 133 0.02 14.62 6.83
N ALA A 134 0.45 13.36 6.74
CA ALA A 134 -0.11 12.28 7.54
C ALA A 134 0.46 12.32 8.95
N ARG A 135 -0.43 12.29 9.95
CA ARG A 135 -0.07 12.10 11.36
C ARG A 135 -0.12 10.61 11.72
N GLY A 136 0.59 10.25 12.79
CA GLY A 136 0.61 8.90 13.36
C GLY A 136 1.53 7.92 12.64
N ARG A 137 1.28 6.62 12.86
CA ARG A 137 2.05 5.53 12.25
C ARG A 137 1.84 5.54 10.74
N ARG A 138 2.94 5.44 9.99
CA ARG A 138 2.93 5.42 8.53
C ARG A 138 4.00 4.50 7.98
N ALA A 139 3.71 3.87 6.86
CA ALA A 139 4.66 3.09 6.08
C ALA A 139 4.47 3.35 4.59
N THR A 140 5.52 3.13 3.82
CA THR A 140 5.49 3.28 2.36
C THR A 140 5.81 1.94 1.72
N TRP A 141 4.95 1.53 0.81
CA TRP A 141 5.15 0.33 0.02
C TRP A 141 5.61 0.72 -1.38
N LEU A 142 6.87 0.47 -1.69
CA LEU A 142 7.46 0.79 -2.97
C LEU A 142 7.34 -0.42 -3.92
N HIS A 143 6.45 -0.34 -4.88
CA HIS A 143 6.18 -1.47 -5.77
C HIS A 143 7.05 -1.47 -7.03
N HIS A 144 7.24 -0.32 -7.67
CA HIS A 144 8.21 -0.15 -8.75
C HIS A 144 8.61 1.33 -8.85
N VAL A 145 9.90 1.60 -9.04
CA VAL A 145 10.39 2.94 -9.42
C VAL A 145 10.21 3.08 -10.93
N HIS A 146 9.10 3.69 -11.36
CA HIS A 146 9.00 4.21 -12.73
C HIS A 146 9.48 5.65 -12.71
N GLU A 147 10.57 5.94 -13.43
CA GLU A 147 10.96 7.31 -13.74
C GLU A 147 9.87 7.97 -14.61
N ASP A 148 9.48 9.20 -14.24
CA ASP A 148 8.69 10.15 -15.04
C ASP A 148 7.16 10.01 -15.15
N MET A 149 6.44 9.83 -14.02
CA MET A 149 4.97 10.01 -14.02
C MET A 149 4.49 11.47 -13.85
N TRP A 150 5.29 12.38 -13.26
CA TRP A 150 4.84 13.76 -12.96
C TRP A 150 4.25 14.56 -14.14
N PRO A 151 4.83 14.51 -15.37
CA PRO A 151 4.26 15.19 -16.54
C PRO A 151 2.88 14.65 -16.96
N MET A 152 2.56 13.42 -16.56
CA MET A 152 1.31 12.75 -16.89
C MET A 152 0.19 13.09 -15.90
N VAL A 153 0.54 13.33 -14.63
CA VAL A 153 -0.43 13.57 -13.53
C VAL A 153 -0.73 15.05 -13.31
N LEU A 154 0.19 15.94 -13.67
CA LEU A 154 0.08 17.38 -13.41
C LEU A 154 0.19 18.21 -14.69
N PRO A 155 -0.53 19.35 -14.79
CA PRO A 155 -0.29 20.35 -15.83
C PRO A 155 1.19 20.76 -15.88
N PRO A 156 1.77 21.16 -17.04
CA PRO A 156 3.23 21.31 -17.23
C PRO A 156 3.95 22.18 -16.18
N LYS A 157 3.28 23.23 -15.67
CA LYS A 157 3.82 24.09 -14.60
C LYS A 157 3.90 23.39 -13.24
N LEU A 158 2.90 22.56 -12.93
CA LEU A 158 2.84 21.76 -11.71
C LEU A 158 3.71 20.50 -11.82
N ALA A 159 3.87 19.92 -13.02
CA ALA A 159 4.79 18.82 -13.28
C ALA A 159 6.25 19.22 -13.01
N ARG A 160 6.67 20.40 -13.45
CA ARG A 160 8.01 20.95 -13.14
C ARG A 160 8.18 21.24 -11.65
N ALA A 161 7.13 21.73 -10.98
CA ALA A 161 7.14 21.90 -9.54
C ALA A 161 7.22 20.55 -8.81
N GLY A 162 6.50 19.53 -9.27
CA GLY A 162 6.53 18.15 -8.77
C GLY A 162 7.89 17.49 -8.93
N GLN A 163 8.53 17.63 -10.09
CA GLN A 163 9.91 17.14 -10.32
C GLN A 163 10.94 17.86 -9.43
N LEU A 164 10.79 19.18 -9.21
CA LEU A 164 11.65 19.92 -8.30
C LEU A 164 11.42 19.53 -6.83
N LEU A 165 10.15 19.23 -6.47
CA LEU A 165 9.76 18.71 -5.17
C LEU A 165 10.33 17.32 -4.95
N GLU A 166 10.20 16.40 -5.91
CA GLU A 166 10.73 15.04 -5.86
C GLU A 166 12.25 15.04 -5.67
N ARG A 167 12.99 15.83 -6.46
CA ARG A 167 14.46 15.94 -6.34
C ARG A 167 14.94 16.51 -5.00
N ARG A 168 14.15 17.33 -4.29
CA ARG A 168 14.56 17.99 -3.03
C ARG A 168 13.89 17.46 -1.77
N ILE A 169 12.69 16.90 -1.86
CA ILE A 169 11.80 16.59 -0.71
C ILE A 169 11.61 15.08 -0.53
N ALA A 170 11.57 14.26 -1.58
CA ALA A 170 11.44 12.82 -1.36
C ALA A 170 12.61 12.23 -0.53
N PRO A 171 13.90 12.58 -0.80
CA PRO A 171 15.03 11.97 -0.11
C PRO A 171 15.19 12.34 1.37
N PRO A 172 14.85 13.55 1.88
CA PRO A 172 14.93 13.84 3.32
C PRO A 172 13.70 13.36 4.11
N PHE A 173 12.51 13.46 3.54
CA PHE A 173 11.25 13.26 4.28
C PHE A 173 10.88 11.77 4.42
N TYR A 174 11.35 10.93 3.50
CA TYR A 174 11.17 9.48 3.60
C TYR A 174 12.26 8.77 4.41
N ARG A 175 13.36 9.44 4.83
CA ARG A 175 14.45 8.80 5.60
C ARG A 175 14.01 8.16 6.91
N ARG A 176 12.90 8.66 7.48
CA ARG A 176 12.33 8.18 8.74
C ARG A 176 11.00 7.44 8.53
N THR A 177 10.66 7.13 7.27
CA THR A 177 9.50 6.31 6.95
C THR A 177 9.98 4.88 6.73
N PRO A 178 9.39 3.87 7.38
CA PRO A 178 9.60 2.48 6.99
C PRO A 178 9.18 2.28 5.53
N ILE A 179 10.12 1.86 4.68
CA ILE A 179 9.87 1.52 3.28
C ILE A 179 9.95 0.01 3.15
N VAL A 180 8.90 -0.58 2.58
CA VAL A 180 8.80 -2.00 2.27
C VAL A 180 8.72 -2.14 0.75
N THR A 181 9.46 -3.09 0.18
CA THR A 181 9.45 -3.43 -1.25
C THR A 181 8.86 -4.81 -1.42
#